data_AF-A0A660Z546-F1
#
_entry.id   AF-A0A660Z546-F1
#
_cell.length_a   1.000
_cell.length_b   1.000
_cell.length_c   1.000
_cell.angle_alpha   90.00
_cell.angle_beta   90.00
_cell.angle_gamma   90.00
#
_symmetry.space_group_name_H-M   'P 1'
#
loop_
_entity.id
_entity.type
_entity.pdbx_description
1 polymer ?
#
loop_
_entity_poly.entity_id
_entity_poly.type
_entity_poly.pdbx_seq_one_letter_code
_entity_poly.pdbx_strand_id
1 'polypeptide(L)'
;MKRIISLLTVVLLFSFSNSLAQSTYEFLRVDMSARAAALGGSFVSNHDDVDVIFYNPAGTQFLEKSPISFSFVKHLLDINLFSLSFSTEIENVGRFSSGIKYINYGTFDAADEFGTRTGEFSAGELAFLVGYSGEFQENFYYGANAKVIYSSIEDKSSSAIGLDLGLHYTFPNQQINIAAAVLNLGTQLSSYLSTTEDLPVDVVVGVSKRLENLPVRLSLDFHRLNKKRDDFLQHFKGFSVGAEFYLSKVFSLRLGYDNERRSELKVGTTAGIAGFNAGLGVLISDYQFNYGYSSLGLVGAMHRITLSTAL
;
A
#
# COMPACT_ATOMS: atom_id res chain seq x y z
N MET A 1 -22.74 29.27 1.77
CA MET A 1 -21.34 29.08 2.20
C MET A 1 -21.15 28.72 3.68
N LYS A 2 -22.09 29.02 4.60
CA LYS A 2 -21.97 28.62 6.04
C LYS A 2 -22.58 27.25 6.40
N ARG A 3 -23.18 26.52 5.45
CA ARG A 3 -23.81 25.20 5.68
C ARG A 3 -22.95 24.00 5.22
N ILE A 4 -21.87 24.24 4.47
CA ILE A 4 -20.97 23.18 3.97
C ILE A 4 -19.90 22.81 5.01
N ILE A 5 -19.62 23.70 5.97
CA ILE A 5 -18.63 23.47 7.04
C ILE A 5 -19.20 22.59 8.18
N SER A 6 -20.53 22.37 8.22
CA SER A 6 -21.20 21.62 9.30
C SER A 6 -21.25 20.11 9.08
N LEU A 7 -20.83 19.59 7.92
CA LEU A 7 -20.92 18.16 7.60
C LEU A 7 -19.61 17.39 7.81
N LEU A 8 -18.52 18.08 8.19
CA LEU A 8 -17.18 17.48 8.36
C LEU A 8 -16.88 17.03 9.80
N THR A 9 -17.89 16.95 10.68
CA THR A 9 -17.72 16.64 12.10
C THR A 9 -18.49 15.39 12.49
N VAL A 10 -18.13 14.24 11.90
CA VAL A 10 -18.41 12.94 12.49
C VAL A 10 -17.07 12.34 12.89
N VAL A 11 -16.60 12.77 14.05
CA VAL A 11 -15.47 12.13 14.74
C VAL A 11 -16.01 10.86 15.37
N LEU A 12 -15.80 9.73 14.69
CA LEU A 12 -16.03 8.41 15.27
C LEU A 12 -14.92 8.11 16.29
N LEU A 13 -15.23 8.36 17.57
CA LEU A 13 -14.43 7.91 18.70
C LEU A 13 -14.64 6.40 18.89
N PHE A 14 -13.90 5.58 18.14
CA PHE A 14 -13.72 4.18 18.51
C PHE A 14 -12.56 4.06 19.49
N SER A 15 -12.87 3.73 20.74
CA SER A 15 -11.87 3.36 21.73
C SER A 15 -11.48 1.90 21.51
N PHE A 16 -10.34 1.66 20.86
CA PHE A 16 -9.70 0.33 20.83
C PHE A 16 -8.68 0.23 21.97
N SER A 17 -8.89 -0.76 22.84
CA SER A 17 -7.92 -1.19 23.86
C SER A 17 -7.21 -2.42 23.32
N ASN A 18 -5.90 -2.36 23.09
CA ASN A 18 -5.04 -3.53 22.99
C ASN A 18 -3.60 -3.17 23.40
N SER A 19 -2.93 -4.17 23.97
CA SER A 19 -1.51 -4.23 24.33
C SER A 19 -0.61 -3.98 23.10
N LEU A 20 0.70 -3.86 23.30
CA LEU A 20 1.70 -3.89 22.21
C LEU A 20 1.53 -5.18 21.38
N ALA A 21 0.61 -5.15 20.41
CA ALA A 21 0.24 -6.29 19.60
C ALA A 21 1.12 -6.27 18.34
N GLN A 22 1.81 -7.39 18.12
CA GLN A 22 2.34 -7.72 16.81
C GLN A 22 1.12 -8.03 15.93
N SER A 23 0.90 -7.23 14.87
CA SER A 23 -0.20 -7.47 13.95
C SER A 23 0.07 -8.73 13.13
N THR A 24 -0.97 -9.53 12.94
CA THR A 24 -0.95 -10.61 11.95
C THR A 24 -1.09 -10.04 10.54
N TYR A 25 -0.75 -10.80 9.51
CA TYR A 25 -0.89 -10.40 8.10
C TYR A 25 -0.14 -9.12 7.69
N GLU A 26 1.04 -8.86 8.25
CA GLU A 26 1.81 -7.63 7.97
C GLU A 26 2.15 -7.46 6.47
N PHE A 27 2.13 -8.55 5.68
CA PHE A 27 2.29 -8.49 4.22
C PHE A 27 1.29 -7.55 3.52
N LEU A 28 0.13 -7.29 4.13
CA LEU A 28 -0.88 -6.37 3.61
C LEU A 28 -0.33 -4.95 3.44
N ARG A 29 0.62 -4.54 4.27
CA ARG A 29 1.28 -3.21 4.25
C ARG A 29 2.51 -3.15 3.36
N VAL A 30 2.95 -4.26 2.76
CA VAL A 30 4.10 -4.23 1.86
C VAL A 30 3.69 -3.54 0.56
N ASP A 31 4.50 -2.55 0.14
CA ASP A 31 4.38 -1.91 -1.16
C ASP A 31 4.61 -2.97 -2.25
N MET A 32 3.59 -3.29 -3.04
CA MET A 32 3.67 -4.31 -4.09
C MET A 32 4.12 -3.72 -5.44
N SER A 33 3.55 -2.57 -5.79
CA SER A 33 3.88 -1.84 -7.03
C SER A 33 5.28 -1.24 -6.98
N ALA A 34 6.05 -1.46 -8.04
CA ALA A 34 7.36 -0.84 -8.24
C ALA A 34 7.27 0.70 -8.24
N ARG A 35 6.19 1.26 -8.80
CA ARG A 35 5.96 2.71 -8.85
C ARG A 35 5.72 3.28 -7.45
N ALA A 36 4.79 2.69 -6.70
CA ALA A 36 4.47 3.13 -5.34
C ALA A 36 5.68 2.99 -4.39
N ALA A 37 6.38 1.85 -4.46
CA ALA A 37 7.57 1.62 -3.65
C ALA A 37 8.70 2.61 -3.95
N ALA A 38 8.90 2.97 -5.22
CA ALA A 38 9.89 3.98 -5.64
C ALA A 38 9.58 5.38 -5.09
N LEU A 39 8.32 5.67 -4.80
CA LEU A 39 7.85 6.91 -4.17
C LEU A 39 7.79 6.79 -2.63
N GLY A 40 8.41 5.76 -2.05
CA GLY A 40 8.43 5.52 -0.61
C GLY A 40 7.06 5.19 -0.02
N GLY A 41 6.15 4.62 -0.82
CA GLY A 41 4.79 4.32 -0.41
C GLY A 41 3.87 5.55 -0.37
N SER A 42 4.34 6.74 -0.78
CA SER A 42 3.47 7.92 -0.92
C SER A 42 2.62 7.77 -2.19
N PHE A 43 1.45 7.17 -2.03
CA PHE A 43 0.60 6.72 -3.14
C PHE A 43 -0.91 6.84 -2.86
N VAL A 44 -1.35 7.21 -1.65
CA VAL A 44 -2.78 7.27 -1.28
C VAL A 44 -3.56 8.29 -2.10
N SER A 45 -2.89 9.35 -2.56
CA SER A 45 -3.45 10.42 -3.40
C SER A 45 -3.18 10.23 -4.89
N ASN A 46 -2.62 9.08 -5.29
CA ASN A 46 -2.41 8.73 -6.69
C ASN A 46 -3.72 8.27 -7.33
N HIS A 47 -3.84 8.40 -8.66
CA HIS A 47 -5.09 8.09 -9.37
C HIS A 47 -4.87 7.66 -10.83
N ASP A 48 -3.62 7.46 -11.23
CA ASP A 48 -3.23 7.11 -12.60
C ASP A 48 -2.42 5.80 -12.61
N ASP A 49 -2.82 4.84 -11.78
CA ASP A 49 -2.25 3.49 -11.72
C ASP A 49 -3.29 2.52 -11.15
N VAL A 50 -3.48 1.36 -11.78
CA VAL A 50 -4.43 0.34 -11.29
C VAL A 50 -4.02 -0.27 -9.95
N ASP A 51 -2.72 -0.25 -9.62
CA ASP A 51 -2.24 -0.70 -8.32
C ASP A 51 -2.69 0.21 -7.16
N VAL A 52 -3.29 1.37 -7.44
CA VAL A 52 -3.90 2.25 -6.42
C VAL A 52 -4.97 1.53 -5.59
N ILE A 53 -5.60 0.47 -6.12
CA ILE A 53 -6.56 -0.36 -5.36
C ILE A 53 -6.00 -0.81 -4.00
N PHE A 54 -4.69 -1.02 -3.90
CA PHE A 54 -4.03 -1.48 -2.66
C PHE A 54 -3.75 -0.36 -1.64
N TYR A 55 -3.90 0.91 -2.04
CA TYR A 55 -3.53 2.08 -1.23
C TYR A 55 -4.72 3.01 -0.98
N ASN A 56 -5.62 3.16 -1.96
CA ASN A 56 -6.86 3.91 -1.84
C ASN A 56 -7.88 3.43 -2.91
N PRO A 57 -8.96 2.74 -2.52
CA PRO A 57 -9.97 2.28 -3.48
C PRO A 57 -10.63 3.42 -4.27
N ALA A 58 -10.77 4.63 -3.69
CA ALA A 58 -11.36 5.77 -4.39
C ALA A 58 -10.52 6.22 -5.60
N GLY A 59 -9.19 6.01 -5.55
CA GLY A 59 -8.29 6.36 -6.65
C GLY A 59 -8.55 5.54 -7.92
N THR A 60 -9.21 4.38 -7.81
CA THR A 60 -9.56 3.57 -8.99
C THR A 60 -10.60 4.24 -9.88
N GLN A 61 -11.44 5.14 -9.36
CA GLN A 61 -12.51 5.81 -10.11
C GLN A 61 -11.99 6.67 -11.28
N PHE A 62 -10.73 7.11 -11.22
CA PHE A 62 -10.08 7.93 -12.23
C PHE A 62 -9.48 7.14 -13.39
N LEU A 63 -9.41 5.81 -13.26
CA LEU A 63 -8.79 4.97 -14.29
C LEU A 63 -9.68 4.99 -15.53
N GLU A 64 -9.05 4.99 -16.71
CA GLU A 64 -9.75 4.82 -17.97
C GLU A 64 -9.64 3.36 -18.44
N LYS A 65 -10.52 2.94 -19.35
CA LYS A 65 -10.54 1.56 -19.91
C LYS A 65 -10.63 0.49 -18.81
N SER A 66 -10.03 -0.68 -19.07
CA SER A 66 -9.99 -1.82 -18.16
C SER A 66 -8.55 -2.28 -17.89
N PRO A 67 -7.76 -1.51 -17.12
CA PRO A 67 -6.35 -1.77 -16.96
C PRO A 67 -6.06 -2.99 -16.08
N ILE A 68 -4.92 -3.61 -16.33
CA ILE A 68 -4.38 -4.73 -15.55
C ILE A 68 -2.92 -4.45 -15.20
N SER A 69 -2.49 -4.82 -13.99
CA SER A 69 -1.10 -4.74 -13.53
C SER A 69 -0.68 -6.02 -12.83
N PHE A 70 0.55 -6.44 -13.10
CA PHE A 70 1.23 -7.51 -12.39
C PHE A 70 2.52 -6.97 -11.79
N SER A 71 2.76 -7.25 -10.50
CA SER A 71 4.00 -6.90 -9.83
C SER A 71 4.67 -8.12 -9.19
N PHE A 72 6.00 -8.16 -9.28
CA PHE A 72 6.86 -9.09 -8.57
C PHE A 72 7.80 -8.33 -7.65
N VAL A 73 7.92 -8.79 -6.41
CA VAL A 73 8.82 -8.23 -5.40
C VAL A 73 9.82 -9.30 -4.97
N LYS A 74 11.10 -9.04 -5.24
CA LYS A 74 12.20 -9.78 -4.60
C LYS A 74 12.51 -9.10 -3.28
N HIS A 75 12.08 -9.71 -2.19
CA HIS A 75 12.39 -9.28 -0.84
C HIS A 75 13.73 -9.92 -0.41
N LEU A 76 14.16 -9.64 0.82
CA LEU A 76 15.32 -10.25 1.44
C LEU A 76 15.18 -11.78 1.54
N LEU A 77 16.33 -12.47 1.53
CA LEU A 77 16.41 -13.93 1.61
C LEU A 77 15.57 -14.58 0.49
N ASP A 78 14.88 -15.66 0.80
CA ASP A 78 14.05 -16.42 -0.12
C ASP A 78 12.60 -15.90 -0.20
N ILE A 79 12.31 -14.76 0.43
CA ILE A 79 10.99 -14.15 0.44
C ILE A 79 10.70 -13.52 -0.93
N ASN A 80 9.55 -13.89 -1.50
CA ASN A 80 9.07 -13.34 -2.77
C ASN A 80 7.59 -12.97 -2.64
N LEU A 81 7.19 -11.88 -3.29
CA LEU A 81 5.80 -11.44 -3.33
C LEU A 81 5.33 -11.20 -4.76
N PHE A 82 4.02 -11.39 -4.97
CA PHE A 82 3.35 -11.19 -6.24
C PHE A 82 2.04 -10.44 -6.03
N SER A 83 1.72 -9.51 -6.92
CA SER A 83 0.37 -8.93 -6.99
C SER A 83 -0.17 -8.91 -8.40
N LEU A 84 -1.49 -8.99 -8.49
CA LEU A 84 -2.27 -8.75 -9.70
C LEU A 84 -3.35 -7.73 -9.34
N SER A 85 -3.58 -6.73 -10.18
CA SER A 85 -4.69 -5.79 -10.02
C SER A 85 -5.38 -5.58 -11.35
N PHE A 86 -6.69 -5.39 -11.32
CA PHE A 86 -7.54 -5.16 -12.48
C PHE A 86 -8.63 -4.15 -12.12
N SER A 87 -9.01 -3.31 -13.06
CA SER A 87 -10.17 -2.44 -12.92
C SER A 87 -10.99 -2.43 -14.20
N THR A 88 -12.29 -2.25 -14.08
CA THR A 88 -13.17 -2.02 -15.23
C THR A 88 -14.36 -1.18 -14.80
N GLU A 89 -14.87 -0.38 -15.71
CA GLU A 89 -16.11 0.35 -15.51
C GLU A 89 -17.29 -0.40 -16.11
N ILE A 90 -18.37 -0.44 -15.36
CA ILE A 90 -19.66 -0.94 -15.82
C ILE A 90 -20.57 0.27 -15.98
N GLU A 91 -21.04 0.46 -17.20
CA GLU A 91 -21.91 1.58 -17.57
C GLU A 91 -23.11 1.68 -16.63
N ASN A 92 -23.39 2.90 -16.14
CA ASN A 92 -24.48 3.22 -15.20
C ASN A 92 -24.41 2.57 -13.81
N VAL A 93 -23.34 1.83 -13.48
CA VAL A 93 -23.16 1.23 -12.14
C VAL A 93 -21.97 1.84 -11.42
N GLY A 94 -20.85 2.05 -12.12
CA GLY A 94 -19.61 2.60 -11.57
C GLY A 94 -18.43 1.69 -11.85
N ARG A 95 -17.31 1.96 -11.17
CA ARG A 95 -16.05 1.25 -11.43
C ARG A 95 -15.82 0.15 -10.41
N PHE A 96 -15.52 -1.04 -10.93
CA PHE A 96 -15.14 -2.19 -10.15
C PHE A 96 -13.65 -2.44 -10.28
N SER A 97 -13.07 -3.01 -9.23
CA SER A 97 -11.66 -3.37 -9.20
C SER A 97 -11.46 -4.67 -8.45
N SER A 98 -10.41 -5.40 -8.79
CA SER A 98 -10.00 -6.59 -8.06
C SER A 98 -8.49 -6.61 -7.89
N GLY A 99 -8.05 -7.30 -6.85
CA GLY A 99 -6.64 -7.38 -6.51
C GLY A 99 -6.30 -8.71 -5.86
N ILE A 100 -5.07 -9.15 -6.06
CA ILE A 100 -4.44 -10.27 -5.36
C ILE A 100 -3.12 -9.77 -4.79
N LYS A 101 -2.83 -10.10 -3.53
CA LYS A 101 -1.48 -10.05 -2.96
C LYS A 101 -1.12 -11.44 -2.47
N TYR A 102 0.06 -11.93 -2.84
CA TYR A 102 0.60 -13.19 -2.36
C TYR A 102 2.03 -12.97 -1.86
N ILE A 103 2.37 -13.58 -0.73
CA ILE A 103 3.73 -13.64 -0.19
C ILE A 103 4.08 -15.11 0.05
N ASN A 104 5.29 -15.48 -0.36
CA ASN A 104 5.93 -16.74 -0.03
C ASN A 104 7.18 -16.41 0.80
N TYR A 105 7.29 -17.00 1.98
CA TYR A 105 8.40 -16.74 2.90
C TYR A 105 9.65 -17.59 2.63
N GLY A 106 9.60 -18.46 1.63
CA GLY A 106 10.62 -19.46 1.34
C GLY A 106 10.41 -20.74 2.15
N THR A 107 11.51 -21.48 2.27
CA THR A 107 11.56 -22.75 2.99
C THR A 107 12.43 -22.58 4.23
N PHE A 108 12.01 -23.18 5.34
CA PHE A 108 12.67 -23.16 6.64
C PHE A 108 13.09 -24.57 7.03
N ASP A 109 14.21 -24.68 7.71
CA ASP A 109 14.64 -25.93 8.35
C ASP A 109 13.80 -26.21 9.59
N ALA A 110 13.19 -27.40 9.65
CA ALA A 110 12.60 -27.92 10.87
C ALA A 110 13.68 -28.59 11.72
N ALA A 111 13.67 -28.35 13.03
CA ALA A 111 14.58 -28.99 13.98
C ALA A 111 13.84 -29.39 15.26
N ASP A 112 14.32 -30.45 15.91
CA ASP A 112 13.85 -30.86 17.23
C ASP A 112 14.44 -29.98 18.37
N GLU A 113 14.03 -30.26 19.61
CA GLU A 113 14.51 -29.53 20.80
C GLU A 113 16.02 -29.65 21.05
N PHE A 114 16.68 -30.62 20.41
CA PHE A 114 18.13 -30.83 20.48
C PHE A 114 18.87 -30.16 19.31
N GLY A 115 18.16 -29.47 18.41
CA GLY A 115 18.71 -28.82 17.23
C GLY A 115 19.02 -29.78 16.07
N THR A 116 18.53 -31.01 16.12
CA THR A 116 18.68 -31.98 15.03
C THR A 116 17.67 -31.66 13.94
N ARG A 117 18.12 -31.49 12.70
CA ARG A 117 17.24 -31.21 11.55
C ARG A 117 16.27 -32.38 11.32
N THR A 118 14.98 -32.10 11.31
CA THR A 118 13.89 -33.09 11.14
C THR A 118 13.19 -32.97 9.79
N GLY A 119 13.40 -31.89 9.04
CA GLY A 119 12.80 -31.69 7.71
C GLY A 119 12.85 -30.23 7.27
N GLU A 120 11.91 -29.89 6.39
CA GLU A 120 11.70 -28.53 5.86
C GLU A 120 10.20 -28.20 5.91
N PHE A 121 9.87 -26.94 6.17
CA PHE A 121 8.50 -26.42 6.04
C PHE A 121 8.48 -25.07 5.34
N SER A 122 7.32 -24.62 4.87
CA SER A 122 7.17 -23.31 4.24
C SER A 122 6.04 -22.52 4.88
N ALA A 123 6.02 -21.22 4.60
CA ALA A 123 4.94 -20.32 4.98
C ALA A 123 4.56 -19.42 3.81
N GLY A 124 3.30 -19.03 3.75
CA GLY A 124 2.81 -18.10 2.75
C GLY A 124 1.43 -17.57 3.07
N GLU A 125 1.14 -16.38 2.53
CA GLU A 125 -0.12 -15.68 2.76
C GLU A 125 -0.68 -15.16 1.43
N LEU A 126 -2.01 -15.12 1.35
CA LEU A 126 -2.78 -14.69 0.19
C LEU A 126 -3.90 -13.76 0.64
N ALA A 127 -4.02 -12.61 -0.02
CA ALA A 127 -5.18 -11.73 0.10
C ALA A 127 -5.83 -11.56 -1.27
N PHE A 128 -7.13 -11.81 -1.34
CA PHE A 128 -7.98 -11.47 -2.47
C PHE A 128 -8.84 -10.27 -2.09
N LEU A 129 -8.96 -9.31 -3.02
CA LEU A 129 -9.69 -8.08 -2.83
C LEU A 129 -10.65 -7.86 -4.00
N VAL A 130 -11.85 -7.39 -3.70
CA VAL A 130 -12.78 -6.81 -4.69
C VAL A 130 -13.24 -5.45 -4.20
N GLY A 131 -13.37 -4.51 -5.12
CA GLY A 131 -13.64 -3.13 -4.80
C GLY A 131 -14.64 -2.50 -5.75
N TYR A 132 -15.26 -1.45 -5.23
CA TYR A 132 -16.13 -0.54 -5.96
C TYR A 132 -15.69 0.89 -5.67
N SER A 133 -15.73 1.74 -6.69
CA SER A 133 -15.52 3.18 -6.55
C SER A 133 -16.54 3.96 -7.37
N GLY A 134 -16.77 5.19 -6.93
CA GLY A 134 -17.77 6.07 -7.51
C GLY A 134 -17.51 7.53 -7.17
N GLU A 135 -18.30 8.39 -7.82
CA GLU A 135 -18.28 9.83 -7.62
C GLU A 135 -19.49 10.25 -6.78
N PHE A 136 -19.25 11.02 -5.71
CA PHE A 136 -20.33 11.55 -4.86
C PHE A 136 -20.79 12.93 -5.34
N GLN A 137 -19.81 13.78 -5.65
CA GLN A 137 -19.98 15.13 -6.20
C GLN A 137 -18.80 15.42 -7.12
N GLU A 138 -18.92 16.47 -7.94
CA GLU A 138 -17.85 16.91 -8.83
C GLU A 138 -16.51 16.98 -8.09
N ASN A 139 -15.53 16.22 -8.58
CA ASN A 139 -14.17 16.11 -8.02
C ASN A 139 -14.03 15.40 -6.66
N PHE A 140 -15.12 14.85 -6.09
CA PHE A 140 -15.12 14.08 -4.85
C PHE A 140 -15.51 12.63 -5.11
N TYR A 141 -14.56 11.74 -4.87
CA TYR A 141 -14.67 10.31 -5.14
C TYR A 141 -14.55 9.50 -3.85
N TYR A 142 -15.22 8.35 -3.85
CA TYR A 142 -15.18 7.40 -2.75
C TYR A 142 -14.95 5.99 -3.30
N GLY A 143 -14.48 5.10 -2.44
CA GLY A 143 -14.37 3.69 -2.79
C GLY A 143 -14.27 2.81 -1.56
N ALA A 144 -14.56 1.53 -1.77
CA ALA A 144 -14.43 0.50 -0.75
C ALA A 144 -13.89 -0.79 -1.36
N ASN A 145 -13.04 -1.50 -0.61
CA ASN A 145 -12.65 -2.88 -0.93
C ASN A 145 -13.16 -3.83 0.16
N ALA A 146 -13.57 -5.03 -0.22
CA ALA A 146 -13.69 -6.18 0.66
C ALA A 146 -12.53 -7.16 0.41
N LYS A 147 -11.99 -7.73 1.49
CA LYS A 147 -10.83 -8.63 1.47
C LYS A 147 -11.15 -9.96 2.13
N VAL A 148 -10.63 -11.03 1.54
CA VAL A 148 -10.47 -12.32 2.20
C VAL A 148 -8.98 -12.62 2.26
N ILE A 149 -8.51 -12.99 3.43
CA ILE A 149 -7.09 -13.20 3.73
C ILE A 149 -6.94 -14.63 4.26
N TYR A 150 -5.94 -15.33 3.75
CA TYR A 150 -5.55 -16.66 4.19
C TYR A 150 -4.05 -16.67 4.43
N SER A 151 -3.63 -17.31 5.51
CA SER A 151 -2.23 -17.57 5.78
C SER A 151 -2.03 -18.98 6.29
N SER A 152 -0.90 -19.58 5.89
CA SER A 152 -0.49 -20.91 6.32
C SER A 152 0.97 -20.94 6.65
N ILE A 153 1.30 -21.64 7.74
CA ILE A 153 2.66 -21.96 8.16
C ILE A 153 2.66 -23.43 8.61
N GLU A 154 3.46 -24.25 7.92
CA GLU A 154 3.50 -25.69 8.16
C GLU A 154 2.09 -26.34 8.14
N ASP A 155 1.62 -26.91 9.25
CA ASP A 155 0.33 -27.57 9.40
C ASP A 155 -0.76 -26.64 10.00
N LYS A 156 -0.41 -25.37 10.27
CA LYS A 156 -1.31 -24.37 10.83
C LYS A 156 -1.78 -23.39 9.76
N SER A 157 -3.00 -22.90 9.95
CA SER A 157 -3.58 -21.87 9.08
C SER A 157 -4.39 -20.86 9.86
N SER A 158 -4.55 -19.70 9.26
CA SER A 158 -5.26 -18.55 9.81
C SER A 158 -5.99 -17.85 8.67
N SER A 159 -7.19 -17.33 8.93
CA SER A 159 -7.99 -16.64 7.92
C SER A 159 -8.64 -15.40 8.49
N ALA A 160 -8.86 -14.39 7.66
CA ALA A 160 -9.47 -13.14 8.05
C ALA A 160 -10.30 -12.52 6.92
N ILE A 161 -11.18 -11.61 7.32
CA ILE A 161 -11.87 -10.70 6.43
C ILE A 161 -11.49 -9.27 6.75
N GLY A 162 -11.48 -8.41 5.74
CA GLY A 162 -11.15 -7.00 5.90
C GLY A 162 -11.91 -6.10 4.95
N LEU A 163 -11.91 -4.82 5.28
CA LEU A 163 -12.47 -3.72 4.51
C LEU A 163 -11.41 -2.63 4.35
N ASP A 164 -11.36 -2.03 3.16
CA ASP A 164 -10.72 -0.74 2.94
C ASP A 164 -11.76 0.29 2.59
N LEU A 165 -11.57 1.51 3.05
CA LEU A 165 -12.39 2.66 2.71
C LEU A 165 -11.49 3.78 2.23
N GLY A 166 -11.90 4.46 1.16
CA GLY A 166 -11.12 5.49 0.50
C GLY A 166 -11.94 6.71 0.15
N LEU A 167 -11.33 7.88 0.29
CA LEU A 167 -11.83 9.16 -0.18
C LEU A 167 -10.74 9.85 -1.01
N HIS A 168 -11.14 10.54 -2.07
CA HIS A 168 -10.25 11.28 -2.94
C HIS A 168 -10.92 12.56 -3.41
N TYR A 169 -10.28 13.69 -3.19
CA TYR A 169 -10.72 14.99 -3.68
C TYR A 169 -9.68 15.60 -4.61
N THR A 170 -10.08 16.06 -5.78
CA THR A 170 -9.18 16.69 -6.76
C THR A 170 -9.48 18.18 -6.93
N PHE A 171 -8.42 18.96 -7.15
CA PHE A 171 -8.49 20.35 -7.58
C PHE A 171 -7.88 20.42 -8.98
N PRO A 172 -8.67 20.20 -10.05
CA PRO A 172 -8.13 19.99 -11.40
C PRO A 172 -7.30 21.18 -11.90
N ASN A 173 -7.79 22.40 -11.66
CA ASN A 173 -7.14 23.64 -12.11
C ASN A 173 -5.76 23.84 -11.45
N GLN A 174 -5.55 23.34 -10.24
CA GLN A 174 -4.30 23.44 -9.49
C GLN A 174 -3.44 22.18 -9.59
N GLN A 175 -3.97 21.12 -10.23
CA GLN A 175 -3.37 19.79 -10.28
C GLN A 175 -2.99 19.25 -8.89
N ILE A 176 -3.87 19.47 -7.91
CA ILE A 176 -3.71 18.99 -6.52
C ILE A 176 -4.70 17.87 -6.25
N ASN A 177 -4.25 16.81 -5.60
CA ASN A 177 -5.09 15.74 -5.09
C ASN A 177 -4.92 15.63 -3.59
N ILE A 178 -6.01 15.47 -2.85
CA ILE A 178 -6.03 15.19 -1.42
C ILE A 178 -6.80 13.90 -1.23
N ALA A 179 -6.26 12.97 -0.44
CA ALA A 179 -6.87 11.68 -0.24
C ALA A 179 -6.72 11.20 1.20
N ALA A 180 -7.65 10.34 1.61
CA ALA A 180 -7.61 9.65 2.88
C ALA A 180 -8.07 8.21 2.66
N ALA A 181 -7.45 7.27 3.36
CA ALA A 181 -7.85 5.87 3.35
C ALA A 181 -7.77 5.27 4.75
N VAL A 182 -8.66 4.33 5.02
CA VAL A 182 -8.54 3.41 6.15
C VAL A 182 -8.45 2.00 5.57
N LEU A 183 -7.30 1.37 5.76
CA LEU A 183 -6.96 0.07 5.19
C LEU A 183 -7.01 -1.02 6.25
N ASN A 184 -7.36 -2.24 5.82
CA ASN A 184 -7.31 -3.47 6.61
C ASN A 184 -8.21 -3.47 7.86
N LEU A 185 -9.34 -2.75 7.85
CA LEU A 185 -10.34 -2.85 8.93
C LEU A 185 -11.00 -4.22 8.92
N GLY A 186 -10.79 -5.04 9.94
CA GLY A 186 -11.36 -6.38 9.93
C GLY A 186 -11.02 -7.22 11.14
N THR A 187 -11.24 -8.51 11.01
CA THR A 187 -11.04 -9.51 12.08
C THR A 187 -10.57 -10.84 11.51
N GLN A 188 -9.84 -11.59 12.33
CA GLN A 188 -9.61 -13.01 12.07
C GLN A 188 -10.92 -13.80 12.18
N LEU A 189 -11.11 -14.72 11.26
CA LEU A 189 -12.13 -15.77 11.26
C LEU A 189 -11.59 -17.06 11.88
N SER A 190 -10.30 -17.35 11.67
CA SER A 190 -9.58 -18.44 12.33
C SER A 190 -8.16 -18.00 12.67
N SER A 191 -7.62 -18.53 13.75
CA SER A 191 -6.24 -18.31 14.20
C SER A 191 -5.40 -19.58 14.02
N TYR A 192 -4.06 -19.43 13.94
CA TYR A 192 -3.14 -20.57 13.87
C TYR A 192 -3.25 -21.51 15.06
N LEU A 193 -3.48 -20.93 16.24
CA LEU A 193 -3.69 -21.61 17.52
C LEU A 193 -4.97 -21.05 18.15
N SER A 194 -4.96 -20.76 19.45
CA SER A 194 -6.14 -20.28 20.19
C SER A 194 -6.18 -18.76 20.42
N THR A 195 -5.13 -18.04 20.00
CA THR A 195 -5.04 -16.59 20.20
C THR A 195 -5.39 -15.86 18.91
N THR A 196 -6.33 -14.93 19.00
CA THR A 196 -6.66 -14.00 17.92
C THR A 196 -5.79 -12.75 18.01
N GLU A 197 -5.32 -12.28 16.86
CA GLU A 197 -4.49 -11.09 16.70
C GLU A 197 -5.20 -10.07 15.81
N ASP A 198 -4.93 -8.79 16.05
CA ASP A 198 -5.51 -7.70 15.26
C ASP A 198 -4.92 -7.64 13.84
N LEU A 199 -5.75 -7.27 12.88
CA LEU A 199 -5.30 -6.92 11.53
C LEU A 199 -4.45 -5.63 11.55
N PRO A 200 -3.56 -5.44 10.56
CA PRO A 200 -2.67 -4.30 10.49
C PRO A 200 -3.40 -3.07 9.94
N VAL A 201 -4.39 -2.57 10.69
CA VAL A 201 -5.19 -1.38 10.33
C VAL A 201 -4.27 -0.21 10.07
N ASP A 202 -4.48 0.51 8.97
CA ASP A 202 -3.69 1.67 8.60
C ASP A 202 -4.59 2.84 8.21
N VAL A 203 -4.47 3.95 8.94
CA VAL A 203 -5.13 5.21 8.61
C VAL A 203 -4.11 6.10 7.92
N VAL A 204 -4.37 6.42 6.64
CA VAL A 204 -3.47 7.16 5.77
C VAL A 204 -4.14 8.42 5.26
N VAL A 205 -3.42 9.54 5.29
CA VAL A 205 -3.85 10.80 4.65
C VAL A 205 -2.70 11.30 3.79
N GLY A 206 -2.97 11.75 2.58
CA GLY A 206 -1.93 12.25 1.69
C GLY A 206 -2.38 13.31 0.72
N VAL A 207 -1.39 13.97 0.13
CA VAL A 207 -1.56 15.02 -0.85
C VAL A 207 -0.55 14.83 -1.97
N SER A 208 -0.96 15.09 -3.20
CA SER A 208 -0.04 15.21 -4.33
C SER A 208 -0.31 16.46 -5.14
N LYS A 209 0.74 16.98 -5.77
CA LYS A 209 0.67 18.13 -6.65
C LYS A 209 1.58 17.94 -7.85
N ARG A 210 1.03 18.13 -9.06
CA ARG A 210 1.83 18.28 -10.27
C ARG A 210 2.14 19.76 -10.49
N LEU A 211 3.41 20.08 -10.75
CA LEU A 211 3.84 21.47 -10.93
C LEU A 211 3.54 21.93 -12.36
N GLU A 212 3.00 23.15 -12.51
CA GLU A 212 2.56 23.69 -13.81
C GLU A 212 3.70 23.85 -14.83
N ASN A 213 4.91 24.16 -14.36
CA ASN A 213 6.07 24.48 -15.22
C ASN A 213 7.21 23.45 -15.15
N LEU A 214 7.05 22.40 -14.34
CA LEU A 214 8.04 21.35 -14.20
C LEU A 214 7.34 20.01 -14.38
N PRO A 215 7.91 19.08 -15.16
CA PRO A 215 7.33 17.75 -15.35
C PRO A 215 7.57 16.90 -14.11
N VAL A 216 7.12 17.36 -12.95
CA VAL A 216 7.28 16.68 -11.66
C VAL A 216 5.96 16.66 -10.91
N ARG A 217 5.64 15.50 -10.34
CA ARG A 217 4.61 15.34 -9.32
C ARG A 217 5.30 15.13 -7.97
N LEU A 218 4.91 15.91 -6.99
CA LEU A 218 5.32 15.74 -5.60
C LEU A 218 4.19 15.10 -4.81
N SER A 219 4.51 14.22 -3.87
CA SER A 219 3.55 13.58 -2.99
C SER A 219 4.06 13.53 -1.56
N LEU A 220 3.13 13.63 -0.61
CA LEU A 220 3.36 13.52 0.82
C LEU A 220 2.22 12.74 1.44
N ASP A 221 2.54 11.63 2.10
CA ASP A 221 1.57 10.80 2.80
C ASP A 221 1.97 10.66 4.26
N PHE A 222 0.98 10.60 5.15
CA PHE A 222 1.11 10.24 6.55
C PHE A 222 0.39 8.93 6.79
N HIS A 223 1.13 7.95 7.27
CA HIS A 223 0.73 6.56 7.51
C HIS A 223 0.60 6.27 9.00
N ARG A 224 -0.13 5.21 9.33
CA ARG A 224 -0.33 4.67 10.67
C ARG A 224 -0.81 5.74 11.65
N LEU A 225 -1.69 6.64 11.20
CA LEU A 225 -2.24 7.72 12.03
C LEU A 225 -3.07 7.19 13.21
N ASN A 226 -3.53 5.94 13.14
CA ASN A 226 -4.21 5.20 14.20
C ASN A 226 -3.27 4.59 15.25
N LYS A 227 -1.95 4.61 15.05
CA LYS A 227 -0.98 4.09 16.03
C LYS A 227 -0.96 5.02 17.24
N LYS A 228 -1.24 4.49 18.43
CA LYS A 228 -1.13 5.27 19.68
C LYS A 228 0.32 5.74 19.85
N ARG A 229 0.50 7.04 20.08
CA ARG A 229 1.79 7.64 20.40
C ARG A 229 1.61 8.65 21.53
N ASP A 230 2.65 8.82 22.34
CA ASP A 230 2.58 9.60 23.58
C ASP A 230 2.27 11.09 23.33
N ASP A 231 2.80 11.65 22.24
CA ASP A 231 2.50 13.03 21.84
C ASP A 231 1.77 13.12 20.50
N PHE A 232 0.95 14.16 20.34
CA PHE A 232 0.22 14.44 19.11
C PHE A 232 1.14 14.51 17.88
N LEU A 233 2.24 15.27 17.95
CA LEU A 233 3.19 15.40 16.84
C LEU A 233 3.84 14.07 16.46
N GLN A 234 3.95 13.13 17.41
CA GLN A 234 4.51 11.83 17.09
C GLN A 234 3.64 11.08 16.10
N HIS A 235 2.32 11.30 16.02
CA HIS A 235 1.42 10.64 15.05
C HIS A 235 1.81 10.93 13.59
N PHE A 236 2.54 12.02 13.33
CA PHE A 236 3.01 12.39 12.00
C PHE A 236 4.43 11.89 11.69
N LYS A 237 5.06 11.08 12.55
CA LYS A 237 6.38 10.49 12.30
C LYS A 237 6.38 9.46 11.17
N GLY A 238 5.26 8.79 10.93
CA GLY A 238 5.09 7.86 9.82
C GLY A 238 4.74 8.64 8.57
N PHE A 239 5.71 9.34 7.96
CA PHE A 239 5.46 10.05 6.72
C PHE A 239 6.36 9.53 5.60
N SER A 240 5.85 9.63 4.38
CA SER A 240 6.65 9.43 3.18
C SER A 240 6.50 10.57 2.19
N VAL A 241 7.57 10.83 1.45
CA VAL A 241 7.64 11.87 0.42
C VAL A 241 8.04 11.23 -0.89
N GLY A 242 7.32 11.54 -1.96
CA GLY A 242 7.61 11.09 -3.31
C GLY A 242 7.85 12.26 -4.28
N ALA A 243 8.74 12.04 -5.23
CA ALA A 243 8.93 12.90 -6.39
C ALA A 243 9.00 12.05 -7.66
N GLU A 244 8.07 12.27 -8.58
CA GLU A 244 7.98 11.59 -9.88
C GLU A 244 8.28 12.59 -10.99
N PHE A 245 9.40 12.40 -11.68
CA PHE A 245 9.87 13.21 -12.81
C PHE A 245 9.50 12.53 -14.12
N TYR A 246 8.74 13.21 -14.97
CA TYR A 246 8.40 12.77 -16.32
C TYR A 246 9.44 13.31 -17.30
N LEU A 247 10.57 12.62 -17.41
CA LEU A 247 11.71 13.03 -18.24
C LEU A 247 11.35 13.10 -19.73
N SER A 248 10.44 12.23 -20.17
CA SER A 248 9.81 12.30 -21.49
C SER A 248 8.42 11.66 -21.44
N LYS A 249 7.76 11.52 -22.60
CA LYS A 249 6.53 10.72 -22.70
C LYS A 249 6.76 9.23 -22.46
N VAL A 250 8.02 8.77 -22.55
CA VAL A 250 8.42 7.37 -22.43
C VAL A 250 9.05 7.10 -21.06
N PHE A 251 9.91 8.00 -20.58
CA PHE A 251 10.72 7.76 -19.39
C PHE A 251 10.24 8.57 -18.19
N SER A 252 10.17 7.90 -17.05
CA SER A 252 9.95 8.52 -15.74
C SER A 252 11.01 8.07 -14.74
N LEU A 253 11.44 9.01 -13.89
CA LEU A 253 12.35 8.77 -12.78
C LEU A 253 11.60 9.09 -11.48
N ARG A 254 11.77 8.24 -10.47
CA ARG A 254 11.08 8.36 -9.19
C ARG A 254 12.08 8.31 -8.06
N LEU A 255 11.88 9.18 -7.08
CA LEU A 255 12.62 9.22 -5.84
C LEU A 255 11.63 9.27 -4.68
N GLY A 256 11.94 8.55 -3.61
CA GLY A 256 11.05 8.43 -2.48
C GLY A 256 11.80 8.34 -1.16
N TYR A 257 11.17 8.83 -0.09
CA TYR A 257 11.68 8.76 1.27
C TYR A 257 10.58 8.28 2.20
N ASP A 258 10.86 7.26 3.01
CA ASP A 258 9.98 6.72 4.04
C ASP A 258 10.67 6.90 5.42
N ASN A 259 10.11 7.77 6.25
CA ASN A 259 10.67 8.12 7.53
C ASN A 259 10.52 7.02 8.58
N GLU A 260 9.45 6.23 8.50
CA GLU A 260 9.19 5.16 9.46
C GLU A 260 10.16 4.01 9.22
N ARG A 261 10.30 3.58 7.95
CA ARG A 261 11.29 2.58 7.54
C ARG A 261 12.70 2.98 7.92
N ARG A 262 13.06 4.26 7.73
CA ARG A 262 14.36 4.77 8.18
C ARG A 262 14.52 4.67 9.69
N SER A 263 13.46 4.90 10.46
CA SER A 263 13.50 4.90 11.91
C SER A 263 13.56 3.47 12.48
N GLU A 264 12.80 2.54 11.89
CA GLU A 264 12.70 1.14 12.31
C GLU A 264 13.94 0.32 11.93
N LEU A 265 14.62 0.64 10.83
CA LEU A 265 15.79 -0.10 10.33
C LEU A 265 17.14 0.50 10.73
N LYS A 266 17.16 1.33 11.78
CA LYS A 266 18.42 1.79 12.38
C LYS A 266 19.12 0.61 13.05
N VAL A 267 20.37 0.37 12.64
CA VAL A 267 21.23 -0.63 13.28
C VAL A 267 22.32 0.11 14.04
N GLY A 268 22.32 -0.02 15.37
CA GLY A 268 23.16 0.79 16.24
C GLY A 268 22.79 2.27 16.14
N THR A 269 23.74 3.11 15.71
CA THR A 269 23.55 4.57 15.61
C THR A 269 23.24 5.07 14.20
N THR A 270 23.30 4.22 13.17
CA THR A 270 23.12 4.63 11.78
C THR A 270 21.96 3.91 11.09
N ALA A 271 21.17 4.67 10.34
CA ALA A 271 20.19 4.11 9.40
C ALA A 271 20.81 3.87 8.01
N GLY A 272 22.04 4.35 7.76
CA GLY A 272 22.58 4.46 6.42
C GLY A 272 21.60 5.15 5.47
N ILE A 273 21.32 4.50 4.35
CA ILE A 273 20.33 4.91 3.34
C ILE A 273 18.95 4.23 3.52
N ALA A 274 18.67 3.57 4.65
CA ALA A 274 17.35 3.02 4.93
C ALA A 274 16.26 4.10 4.76
N GLY A 275 15.15 3.69 4.16
CA GLY A 275 14.02 4.57 3.87
C GLY A 275 14.15 5.35 2.56
N PHE A 276 15.32 5.38 1.89
CA PHE A 276 15.43 5.94 0.54
C PHE A 276 15.01 4.92 -0.52
N ASN A 277 14.29 5.41 -1.52
CA ASN A 277 13.73 4.63 -2.61
C ASN A 277 13.97 5.33 -3.94
N ALA A 278 14.08 4.53 -5.00
CA ALA A 278 14.25 5.03 -6.35
C ALA A 278 13.56 4.10 -7.35
N GLY A 279 13.21 4.62 -8.52
CA GLY A 279 12.62 3.80 -9.56
C GLY A 279 12.63 4.44 -10.93
N LEU A 280 12.44 3.60 -11.94
CA LEU A 280 12.38 3.98 -13.33
C LEU A 280 11.11 3.41 -13.94
N GLY A 281 10.42 4.21 -14.75
CA GLY A 281 9.27 3.77 -15.54
C GLY A 281 9.53 3.99 -17.02
N VAL A 282 9.14 3.02 -17.83
CA VAL A 282 9.24 3.05 -19.29
C VAL A 282 7.87 2.72 -19.87
N LEU A 283 7.33 3.65 -20.66
CA LEU A 283 6.09 3.47 -21.41
C LEU A 283 6.41 3.10 -22.86
N ILE A 284 6.04 1.89 -23.26
CA ILE A 284 6.22 1.38 -24.63
C ILE A 284 4.85 0.99 -25.17
N SER A 285 4.36 1.72 -26.16
CA SER A 285 2.99 1.59 -26.66
C SER A 285 1.99 1.70 -25.49
N ASP A 286 1.11 0.71 -25.32
CA ASP A 286 0.12 0.66 -24.23
C ASP A 286 0.61 -0.16 -23.02
N TYR A 287 1.92 -0.33 -22.84
CA TYR A 287 2.49 -1.08 -21.71
C TYR A 287 3.47 -0.23 -20.91
N GLN A 288 3.28 -0.23 -19.59
CA GLN A 288 4.16 0.45 -18.65
C GLN A 288 4.98 -0.56 -17.87
N PHE A 289 6.30 -0.45 -18.00
CA PHE A 289 7.28 -1.23 -17.26
C PHE A 289 7.85 -0.35 -16.16
N ASN A 290 7.70 -0.75 -14.90
CA ASN A 290 8.25 -0.02 -13.77
C ASN A 290 9.24 -0.92 -13.02
N TYR A 291 10.38 -0.36 -12.65
CA TYR A 291 11.33 -0.93 -11.72
C TYR A 291 11.44 -0.05 -10.49
N GLY A 292 11.45 -0.68 -9.31
CA GLY A 292 11.50 -0.01 -8.01
C GLY A 292 12.54 -0.63 -7.10
N TYR A 293 13.29 0.22 -6.42
CA TYR A 293 14.29 -0.11 -5.42
C TYR A 293 13.92 0.56 -4.09
N SER A 294 13.96 -0.21 -3.00
CA SER A 294 13.78 0.29 -1.64
C SER A 294 14.96 -0.12 -0.78
N SER A 295 15.66 0.84 -0.18
CA SER A 295 16.76 0.55 0.72
C SER A 295 16.26 0.19 2.12
N LEU A 296 16.77 -0.92 2.64
CA LEU A 296 16.60 -1.37 4.02
C LEU A 296 17.86 -1.08 4.87
N GLY A 297 18.75 -0.21 4.38
CA GLY A 297 20.01 0.13 5.05
C GLY A 297 20.98 -1.06 5.07
N LEU A 298 21.52 -1.38 6.25
CA LEU A 298 22.48 -2.48 6.41
C LEU A 298 21.83 -3.87 6.26
N VAL A 299 20.50 -3.97 6.38
CA VAL A 299 19.76 -5.22 6.24
C VAL A 299 19.71 -5.67 4.78
N GLY A 300 19.80 -4.73 3.83
CA GLY A 300 19.82 -5.01 2.40
C GLY A 300 18.88 -4.09 1.62
N ALA A 301 18.19 -4.65 0.62
CA ALA A 301 17.26 -3.91 -0.21
C ALA A 301 16.15 -4.80 -0.77
N MET A 302 15.06 -4.17 -1.20
CA MET A 302 13.98 -4.81 -1.95
C MET A 302 13.99 -4.31 -3.40
N HIS A 303 13.70 -5.23 -4.31
CA HIS A 303 13.61 -4.96 -5.74
C HIS A 303 12.22 -5.33 -6.25
N ARG A 304 11.67 -4.51 -7.14
CA ARG A 304 10.32 -4.68 -7.68
C ARG A 304 10.30 -4.46 -9.16
N ILE A 305 9.52 -5.29 -9.85
CA ILE A 305 9.19 -5.12 -11.26
C ILE A 305 7.68 -5.14 -11.39
N THR A 306 7.11 -4.16 -12.07
CA THR A 306 5.69 -4.07 -12.37
C THR A 306 5.51 -3.92 -13.87
N LEU A 307 4.60 -4.70 -14.43
CA LEU A 307 4.11 -4.56 -15.79
C LEU A 307 2.62 -4.25 -15.72
N SER A 308 2.21 -3.12 -16.29
CA SER A 308 0.81 -2.75 -16.40
C SER A 308 0.44 -2.31 -17.80
N THR A 309 -0.83 -2.39 -18.13
CA THR A 309 -1.37 -1.70 -19.32
C THR A 309 -1.48 -0.21 -19.01
N ALA A 310 -1.13 0.63 -19.98
CA ALA A 310 -1.34 2.06 -19.91
C ALA A 310 -2.84 2.37 -19.80
N LEU A 311 -3.15 3.42 -19.06
CA LEU A 311 -4.49 3.95 -18.86
C LEU A 311 -4.98 4.66 -20.12
#